data_AF-A0A959ERG8-F1
#
_entry.id   AF-A0A959ERG8-F1
#
_cell.length_a   1.000
_cell.length_b   1.000
_cell.length_c   1.000
_cell.angle_alpha   90.00
_cell.angle_beta   90.00
_cell.angle_gamma   90.00
#
_symmetry.space_group_name_H-M   'P 1'
#
loop_
_entity.id
_entity.type
_entity.pdbx_description
1 polymer ?
#
loop_
_entity_poly.entity_id
_entity_poly.type
_entity_poly.pdbx_seq_one_letter_code
_entity_poly.pdbx_strand_id
1 'polypeptide(L)' 'ISLLNENHEPVVSWRIESAYPVRLSYSDLDAYGRGPLMETLEICCEGIRVVNE' A
#
# COMPACT_ATOMS: atom_id res chain seq x y z
N ILE A 1 -1.55 -3.83 -6.88
CA ILE A 1 -2.64 -2.99 -6.32
C ILE A 1 -3.78 -3.04 -7.31
N SER A 2 -5.02 -3.23 -6.89
CA SER A 2 -6.15 -3.32 -7.81
C SER A 2 -7.35 -2.54 -7.28
N LEU A 3 -8.00 -1.79 -8.16
CA LEU A 3 -9.31 -1.21 -7.92
C LEU A 3 -10.36 -2.27 -8.24
N LEU A 4 -11.25 -2.55 -7.29
CA LEU A 4 -12.28 -3.57 -7.41
C LEU A 4 -13.65 -2.94 -7.67
N ASN A 5 -14.50 -3.64 -8.41
CA ASN A 5 -15.93 -3.33 -8.53
C ASN A 5 -16.73 -3.89 -7.34
N GLU A 6 -18.06 -3.70 -7.36
CA GLU A 6 -18.98 -4.17 -6.31
C GLU A 6 -19.03 -5.70 -6.15
N ASN A 7 -18.64 -6.45 -7.18
CA ASN A 7 -18.54 -7.91 -7.15
C ASN A 7 -17.15 -8.38 -6.69
N HIS A 8 -16.28 -7.47 -6.26
CA HIS A 8 -14.88 -7.72 -5.91
C HIS A 8 -13.98 -8.16 -7.09
N GLU A 9 -14.37 -7.84 -8.32
CA GLU A 9 -13.57 -8.13 -9.51
C GLU A 9 -12.67 -6.93 -9.84
N PRO A 10 -11.42 -7.17 -10.27
CA PRO A 10 -10.48 -6.09 -10.59
C PRO A 10 -10.89 -5.37 -11.87
N VAL A 11 -11.07 -4.04 -11.78
CA VAL A 11 -11.33 -3.17 -12.93
C VAL A 11 -10.01 -2.60 -13.46
N VAL A 12 -9.12 -2.16 -12.57
CA VAL A 12 -7.79 -1.65 -12.94
C VAL A 12 -6.76 -2.26 -12.00
N SER A 13 -5.62 -2.72 -12.55
CA SER A 13 -4.52 -3.28 -11.76
C SER A 13 -3.22 -2.55 -12.03
N TRP A 14 -2.59 -2.06 -10.96
CA TRP A 14 -1.22 -1.55 -10.96
C TRP A 14 -0.26 -2.67 -10.53
N ARG A 15 0.61 -3.07 -11.44
CA ARG A 15 1.72 -4.00 -11.20
C ARG A 15 2.99 -3.21 -10.93
N ILE A 16 3.62 -3.47 -9.79
CA ILE A 16 4.85 -2.79 -9.36
C ILE A 16 6.04 -3.66 -9.75
N GLU A 17 7.04 -3.08 -10.41
CA GLU A 17 8.26 -3.75 -10.84
C GLU A 17 9.42 -3.37 -9.92
N SER A 18 10.23 -4.36 -9.53
CA SER A 18 11.43 -4.17 -8.69
C SER A 18 11.18 -3.26 -7.47
N ALA A 19 10.28 -3.65 -6.58
CA ALA A 19 9.97 -2.88 -5.36
C ALA A 19 10.87 -3.29 -4.19
N TYR A 20 11.43 -2.31 -3.48
CA TYR A 20 12.32 -2.51 -2.35
C TYR A 20 11.88 -1.67 -1.14
N PRO A 21 11.94 -2.20 0.09
CA PRO A 21 11.63 -1.43 1.28
C PRO A 21 12.73 -0.40 1.51
N VAL A 22 12.34 0.85 1.79
CA VAL A 22 13.29 1.94 2.06
C VAL A 22 13.16 2.50 3.47
N ARG A 23 11.99 2.35 4.10
CA ARG A 23 11.76 2.82 5.47
C ARG A 23 10.63 2.04 6.13
N LEU A 24 10.81 1.77 7.42
CA LEU A 24 9.80 1.23 8.30
C LEU A 24 9.63 2.20 9.48
N SER A 25 8.40 2.61 9.76
CA SER A 25 8.08 3.47 10.90
C SER A 25 6.78 3.05 11.56
N TYR A 26 6.65 3.38 12.85
CA TYR A 26 5.45 3.11 13.64
C TYR A 26 4.82 4.43 14.07
N SER A 27 3.51 4.45 14.24
CA SER A 27 2.83 5.55 14.92
C SER A 27 3.29 5.65 16.37
N ASP A 28 3.23 6.86 16.93
CA ASP A 28 3.66 7.10 18.31
C ASP A 28 2.83 6.32 19.33
N LEU A 29 3.50 5.95 20.44
CA LEU A 29 2.84 5.38 21.60
C LEU A 29 2.30 6.50 22.48
N ASP A 30 1.01 6.79 22.35
CA ASP A 30 0.30 7.77 23.17
C ASP A 30 -0.58 7.06 24.20
N ALA A 31 -0.34 7.34 25.48
CA ALA A 31 -1.10 6.78 26.60
C ALA A 31 -2.57 7.26 26.65
N TYR A 32 -2.87 8.42 26.07
CA TYR A 32 -4.23 8.96 25.95
C TYR A 32 -4.87 8.67 24.60
N GLY A 33 -4.04 8.38 23.59
CA GLY A 33 -4.46 8.03 22.24
C GLY A 33 -5.26 6.73 22.22
N ARG A 34 -6.39 6.75 21.49
CA ARG A 34 -7.29 5.59 21.32
C ARG A 34 -7.24 4.96 19.93
N GLY A 35 -6.29 5.40 19.11
CA GLY A 35 -6.10 4.89 17.75
C GLY A 35 -5.37 3.53 17.73
N PRO A 36 -5.50 2.77 16.63
CA PRO A 36 -4.67 1.59 16.43
C PRO A 36 -3.20 2.01 16.23
N LEU A 37 -2.28 1.16 16.66
CA LEU A 37 -0.88 1.27 16.25
C LEU A 37 -0.79 1.04 14.74
N MET A 38 -0.21 1.99 14.00
CA MET A 38 0.04 1.86 12.57
C MET A 38 1.50 1.57 12.31
N GLU A 39 1.75 0.54 11.50
CA GLU A 39 3.03 0.30 10.84
C GLU A 39 2.97 0.90 9.44
N THR A 40 3.98 1.69 9.08
CA THR A 40 4.12 2.30 7.76
C THR A 40 5.39 1.78 7.12
N LEU A 41 5.23 1.03 6.02
CA LEU A 41 6.32 0.56 5.17
C LEU A 41 6.35 1.41 3.90
N GLU A 42 7.42 2.17 3.71
CA GLU A 42 7.68 2.88 2.47
C GLU A 42 8.51 2.01 1.52
N ILE A 43 8.10 1.98 0.26
CA ILE A 43 8.77 1.24 -0.81
C ILE A 43 9.23 2.19 -1.91
N CYS A 44 10.42 1.94 -2.45
CA CYS A 44 10.87 2.50 -3.71
C CYS A 44 10.69 1.44 -4.80
N CYS A 45 10.30 1.85 -6.00
CA CYS A 45 10.15 0.94 -7.13
C CYS A 45 10.74 1.56 -8.40
N GLU A 46 11.19 0.69 -9.30
CA GLU A 46 11.76 1.09 -10.58
C GLU A 46 10.67 1.55 -11.56
N GLY A 47 9.50 0.91 -11.51
CA GLY A 47 8.40 1.22 -12.39
C GLY A 47 7.06 0.66 -11.93
N ILE A 48 5.98 1.24 -12.48
CA ILE A 48 4.61 0.80 -12.26
C ILE A 48 3.94 0.65 -13.63
N ARG A 49 3.42 -0.54 -13.91
CA ARG A 49 2.61 -0.81 -15.10
C ARG A 49 1.13 -0.87 -14.75
N VAL A 50 0.32 -0.16 -15.54
CA VAL A 50 -1.14 -0.20 -15.44
C VAL A 50 -1.66 -1.24 -16.41
N VAL A 51 -2.48 -2.16 -15.91
CA VAL A 51 -3.22 -3.14 -16.69
C VAL A 51 -4.69 -2.83 -16.51
N ASN A 52 -5.36 -2.55 -17.62
CA ASN A 52 -6.80 -2.38 -17.72
C ASN A 52 -7.29 -3.43 -18.73
N GLU A 53 -8.34 -4.18 -18.38
CA GLU A 53 -9.03 -5.05 -19.34
C GLU A 53 -10.06 -4.24 -20.15
#